data_AF-A0A834D0C2-F1
#
_entry.id   AF-A0A834D0C2-F1
#
_cell.length_a   1.000
_cell.length_b   1.000
_cell.length_c   1.000
_cell.angle_alpha   90.00
_cell.angle_beta   90.00
_cell.angle_gamma   90.00
#
_symmetry.space_group_name_H-M   'P 1'
#
loop_
_entity.id
_entity.type
_entity.pdbx_description
1 polymer ?
#
loop_
_entity_poly.entity_id
_entity_poly.type
_entity_poly.pdbx_seq_one_letter_code
_entity_poly.pdbx_strand_id
1 'polypeptide(L)'
;MSILYLLISRVFSVFLVCSVFLSCFPGLVLPAIVTLESLEIYNTHQWLPNTKPVVYFQCKGENKTVLPDVKEDHVFYNFKGEESWQPLTELPSKRCKRCGFYEENSFVSDDVYEEWEFCHSDFTEPDGKYIRFKEKEFNATFLCSKCVPSANESLVYIRLGLFIRAEFFVRVYNPEEPLWMQWPGIVRFPSTLMSRTD
;
A
#
# COMPACT_ATOMS: atom_id res chain seq x y z
N MET A 1 -11.73 -43.68 27.77
CA MET A 1 -11.69 -42.74 26.64
C MET A 1 -10.70 -41.64 26.98
N SER A 2 -9.68 -41.49 26.14
CA SER A 2 -8.36 -40.97 26.55
C SER A 2 -8.31 -39.44 26.64
N ILE A 3 -7.69 -38.92 27.70
CA ILE A 3 -7.41 -37.50 27.96
C ILE A 3 -6.71 -36.83 26.76
N LEU A 4 -5.94 -37.62 26.01
CA LEU A 4 -5.30 -37.21 24.75
C LEU A 4 -6.31 -36.71 23.70
N TYR A 5 -7.47 -37.35 23.58
CA TYR A 5 -8.52 -37.00 22.62
C TYR A 5 -9.19 -35.67 22.98
N LEU A 6 -9.39 -35.41 24.28
CA LEU A 6 -9.92 -34.15 24.79
C LEU A 6 -8.96 -32.98 24.58
N LEU A 7 -7.65 -33.20 24.75
CA LEU A 7 -6.62 -32.19 24.50
C LEU A 7 -6.49 -31.85 23.01
N ILE A 8 -6.49 -32.86 22.13
CA ILE A 8 -6.44 -32.67 20.67
C ILE A 8 -7.68 -31.93 20.16
N SER A 9 -8.87 -32.28 20.67
CA SER A 9 -10.14 -31.62 20.31
C SER A 9 -10.16 -30.13 20.71
N ARG A 10 -9.64 -29.79 21.89
CA ARG A 10 -9.54 -28.39 22.35
C ARG A 10 -8.58 -27.57 21.50
N VAL A 11 -7.42 -28.12 21.14
CA VAL A 11 -6.44 -27.43 20.28
C VAL A 11 -7.01 -27.21 18.87
N PHE A 12 -7.70 -28.19 18.30
CA PHE A 12 -8.40 -28.04 17.01
C PHE A 12 -9.51 -26.99 17.07
N SER A 13 -10.30 -26.97 18.15
CA SER A 13 -11.36 -25.98 18.33
C SER A 13 -10.81 -24.56 18.42
N VAL A 14 -9.72 -24.36 19.17
CA VAL A 14 -9.05 -23.05 19.27
C VAL A 14 -8.50 -22.65 17.91
N PHE A 15 -7.89 -23.57 17.17
CA PHE A 15 -7.36 -23.32 15.83
C PHE A 15 -8.44 -22.91 14.81
N LEU A 16 -9.59 -23.60 14.81
CA LEU A 16 -10.72 -23.27 13.96
C LEU A 16 -11.29 -21.90 14.31
N VAL A 17 -11.46 -21.60 15.59
CA VAL A 17 -11.94 -20.28 16.06
C VAL A 17 -10.96 -19.19 15.65
N CYS A 18 -9.65 -19.38 15.83
CA CYS A 18 -8.63 -18.42 15.41
C CYS A 18 -8.57 -18.24 13.89
N SER A 19 -8.73 -19.32 13.11
CA SER A 19 -8.70 -19.25 11.63
C SER A 19 -9.94 -18.53 11.07
N VAL A 20 -11.11 -18.78 11.66
CA VAL A 20 -12.33 -18.04 11.33
C VAL A 20 -12.19 -16.57 11.75
N PHE A 21 -11.64 -16.30 12.94
CA PHE A 21 -11.41 -14.94 13.40
C PHE A 21 -10.44 -14.18 12.48
N LEU A 22 -9.31 -14.78 12.10
CA LEU A 22 -8.32 -14.16 11.21
C LEU A 22 -8.84 -13.96 9.77
N SER A 23 -9.73 -14.83 9.28
CA SER A 23 -10.37 -14.64 7.96
C SER A 23 -11.46 -13.56 7.96
N CYS A 24 -11.97 -13.17 9.14
CA CYS A 24 -12.92 -12.07 9.29
C CYS A 24 -12.27 -10.67 9.31
N PHE A 25 -10.95 -10.56 9.41
CA PHE A 25 -10.23 -9.29 9.25
C PHE A 25 -9.65 -9.21 7.85
N PRO A 26 -10.37 -8.68 6.84
CA PRO A 26 -9.71 -8.24 5.62
C PRO A 26 -8.63 -7.25 6.05
N GLY A 27 -7.37 -7.52 5.70
CA GLY A 27 -6.20 -6.83 6.23
C GLY A 27 -6.45 -5.34 6.46
N LEU A 28 -6.17 -4.86 7.68
CA LEU A 28 -6.34 -3.46 8.04
C LEU A 28 -5.42 -2.61 7.17
N VAL A 29 -5.98 -2.04 6.10
CA VAL A 29 -5.20 -1.20 5.20
C VAL A 29 -5.19 0.22 5.77
N LEU A 30 -4.07 0.55 6.43
CA LEU A 30 -3.86 1.85 7.07
C LEU A 30 -3.77 2.98 6.03
N PRO A 31 -4.23 4.20 6.37
CA PRO A 31 -3.92 5.36 5.54
C PRO A 31 -2.41 5.57 5.46
N ALA A 32 -1.94 5.95 4.28
CA ALA A 32 -0.52 6.12 4.02
C ALA A 32 -0.17 7.61 3.98
N ILE A 33 0.85 7.99 4.74
CA ILE A 33 1.30 9.38 4.83
C ILE A 33 2.17 9.67 3.61
N VAL A 34 1.87 10.77 2.93
CA VAL A 34 2.62 11.23 1.75
C VAL A 34 3.38 12.51 2.05
N THR A 35 4.65 12.51 1.70
CA THR A 35 5.55 13.68 1.78
C THR A 35 5.92 14.14 0.38
N LEU A 36 6.25 15.42 0.26
CA LEU A 36 6.86 15.96 -0.95
C LEU A 36 8.38 15.74 -0.87
N GLU A 37 8.97 15.10 -1.88
CA GLU A 37 10.42 14.89 -1.96
C GLU A 37 11.08 15.96 -2.81
N SER A 38 10.53 16.26 -3.99
CA SER A 38 11.07 17.34 -4.84
C SER A 38 9.97 18.09 -5.56
N LEU A 39 10.24 19.34 -5.91
CA LEU A 39 9.37 20.15 -6.74
C LEU A 39 10.20 21.11 -7.58
N GLU A 40 9.84 21.24 -8.85
CA GLU A 40 10.31 22.27 -9.76
C GLU A 40 9.11 22.86 -10.48
N ILE A 41 9.00 24.18 -10.49
CA ILE A 41 7.93 24.91 -11.18
C ILE A 41 8.54 25.54 -12.43
N TYR A 42 7.90 25.38 -13.58
CA TYR A 42 8.41 25.87 -14.86
C TYR A 42 7.73 27.16 -15.33
N ASN A 43 6.56 27.48 -14.78
CA ASN A 43 5.81 28.65 -15.15
C ASN A 43 5.07 29.15 -13.92
N THR A 44 4.93 30.46 -13.79
CA THR A 44 4.11 31.08 -12.73
C THR A 44 3.00 31.86 -13.42
N HIS A 45 1.78 31.76 -12.88
CA HIS A 45 0.61 32.45 -13.41
C HIS A 45 0.44 33.84 -12.80
N GLN A 46 1.42 34.30 -12.01
CA GLN A 46 1.36 35.55 -11.28
C GLN A 46 1.07 36.75 -12.19
N TRP A 47 -0.05 37.43 -11.89
CA TRP A 47 -0.49 38.57 -12.68
C TRP A 47 0.34 39.84 -12.44
N LEU A 48 0.88 40.03 -11.23
CA LEU A 48 1.63 41.24 -10.87
C LEU A 48 3.15 41.05 -11.11
N PRO A 49 3.80 41.98 -11.83
CA PRO A 49 5.25 41.95 -11.97
C PRO A 49 5.91 42.23 -10.62
N ASN A 50 6.90 41.39 -10.25
CA ASN A 50 7.74 41.47 -9.04
C ASN A 50 7.13 41.00 -7.71
N THR A 51 5.97 40.34 -7.72
CA THR A 51 5.54 39.54 -6.57
C THR A 51 6.18 38.15 -6.64
N LYS A 52 6.25 37.45 -5.50
CA LYS A 52 6.72 36.05 -5.46
C LYS A 52 5.51 35.13 -5.56
N PRO A 53 5.58 34.02 -6.31
CA PRO A 53 4.51 33.04 -6.36
C PRO A 53 4.30 32.46 -4.96
N VAL A 54 3.03 32.29 -4.57
CA VAL A 54 2.66 31.59 -3.33
C VAL A 54 2.01 30.29 -3.74
N VAL A 55 2.79 29.22 -3.72
CA VAL A 55 2.36 27.91 -4.18
C VAL A 55 1.83 27.12 -2.99
N TYR A 56 0.70 26.45 -3.18
CA TYR A 56 0.16 25.54 -2.19
C TYR A 56 -0.33 24.24 -2.81
N PHE A 57 -0.29 23.19 -2.01
CA PHE A 57 -0.88 21.89 -2.31
C PHE A 57 -2.18 21.73 -1.54
N GLN A 58 -3.21 21.19 -2.19
CA GLN A 58 -4.47 20.93 -1.51
C GLN A 58 -5.18 19.71 -2.08
N CYS A 59 -5.69 18.87 -1.17
CA CYS A 59 -6.65 17.82 -1.48
C CYS A 59 -8.07 18.24 -1.09
N LYS A 60 -9.06 17.76 -1.85
CA LYS A 60 -10.48 18.09 -1.61
C LYS A 60 -10.92 17.65 -0.21
N GLY A 61 -11.41 18.61 0.57
CA GLY A 61 -11.86 18.39 1.95
C GLY A 61 -10.76 18.52 3.01
N GLU A 62 -9.54 18.90 2.60
CA GLU A 62 -8.42 19.17 3.50
C GLU A 62 -8.04 20.66 3.49
N ASN A 63 -7.29 21.06 4.52
CA ASN A 63 -6.70 22.39 4.58
C ASN A 63 -5.63 22.53 3.49
N LYS A 64 -5.46 23.75 2.98
CA LYS A 64 -4.35 24.05 2.08
C LYS A 64 -3.01 23.98 2.82
N THR A 65 -2.02 23.38 2.19
CA THR A 65 -0.64 23.32 2.68
C THR A 65 0.19 24.26 1.83
N VAL A 66 0.57 25.41 2.37
CA VAL A 66 1.43 26.39 1.68
C VAL A 66 2.87 25.85 1.64
N LEU A 67 3.56 26.03 0.53
CA LEU A 67 4.95 25.64 0.33
C LEU A 67 5.84 26.88 0.47
N PRO A 68 6.25 27.28 1.69
CA PRO A 68 6.93 28.55 1.94
C PRO A 68 8.32 28.65 1.31
N ASP A 69 8.92 27.51 0.95
CA ASP A 69 10.28 27.44 0.40
C ASP A 69 10.31 27.63 -1.12
N VAL A 70 9.18 27.42 -1.79
CA VAL A 70 9.03 27.53 -3.24
C VAL A 70 8.72 28.98 -3.58
N LYS A 71 9.68 29.67 -4.22
CA LYS A 71 9.63 31.14 -4.41
C LYS A 71 9.99 31.59 -5.80
N GLU A 72 10.59 30.73 -6.60
CA GLU A 72 11.17 31.05 -7.91
C GLU A 72 10.83 29.89 -8.86
N ASP A 73 10.57 30.22 -10.12
CA ASP A 73 10.45 29.25 -11.20
C ASP A 73 11.83 28.77 -11.65
N HIS A 74 11.87 27.64 -12.34
CA HIS A 74 13.08 26.97 -12.84
C HIS A 74 14.12 26.64 -11.75
N VAL A 75 13.70 26.60 -10.48
CA VAL A 75 14.50 26.14 -9.35
C VAL A 75 14.04 24.77 -8.91
N PHE A 76 14.97 23.83 -8.85
CA PHE A 76 14.73 22.49 -8.32
C PHE A 76 14.84 22.51 -6.79
N TYR A 77 13.71 22.33 -6.11
CA TYR A 77 13.62 22.21 -4.66
C TYR A 77 13.65 20.75 -4.23
N ASN A 78 14.46 20.44 -3.21
CA ASN A 78 14.56 19.11 -2.62
C ASN A 78 14.28 19.20 -1.11
N PHE A 79 13.35 18.38 -0.64
CA PHE A 79 12.82 18.40 0.72
C PHE A 79 13.22 17.15 1.49
N LYS A 80 13.31 17.26 2.81
CA LYS A 80 13.73 16.16 3.69
C LYS A 80 12.57 15.41 4.32
N GLY A 81 11.34 15.92 4.21
CA GLY A 81 10.20 15.39 4.96
C GLY A 81 10.15 15.84 6.42
N GLU A 82 11.10 16.69 6.84
CA GLU A 82 11.21 17.23 8.20
C GLU A 82 10.62 18.65 8.30
N GLU A 83 10.15 19.21 7.19
CA GLU A 83 9.59 20.56 7.15
C GLU A 83 8.28 20.63 7.94
N SER A 84 8.04 21.76 8.61
CA SER A 84 6.89 21.91 9.53
C SER A 84 5.51 21.83 8.86
N TRP A 85 5.47 21.96 7.53
CA TRP A 85 4.27 21.85 6.71
C TRP A 85 4.08 20.45 6.12
N GLN A 86 5.02 19.52 6.32
CA GLN A 86 4.86 18.11 5.98
C GLN A 86 4.13 17.38 7.14
N PRO A 87 3.33 16.33 6.85
CA PRO A 87 3.07 15.72 5.54
C PRO A 87 2.08 16.52 4.68
N LEU A 88 2.09 16.26 3.36
CA LEU A 88 1.16 16.92 2.44
C LEU A 88 -0.28 16.44 2.60
N THR A 89 -0.46 15.12 2.72
CA THR A 89 -1.78 14.49 2.87
C THR A 89 -1.64 13.04 3.37
N GLU A 90 -2.76 12.47 3.77
CA GLU A 90 -2.90 11.04 4.06
C GLU A 90 -3.74 10.36 2.98
N LEU A 91 -3.18 9.42 2.22
CA LEU A 91 -3.92 8.71 1.20
C LEU A 91 -4.66 7.49 1.78
N PRO A 92 -5.99 7.38 1.59
CA PRO A 92 -6.70 6.17 1.92
C PRO A 92 -6.34 5.08 0.93
N SER A 93 -6.20 3.86 1.43
CA SER A 93 -5.80 2.69 0.64
C SER A 93 -6.71 2.32 -0.54
N LYS A 94 -8.03 2.49 -0.37
CA LYS A 94 -9.05 2.03 -1.33
C LYS A 94 -9.64 3.15 -2.17
N ARG A 95 -9.33 4.41 -1.88
CA ARG A 95 -9.96 5.57 -2.53
C ARG A 95 -8.87 6.58 -2.87
N CYS A 96 -9.01 7.22 -4.01
CA CYS A 96 -8.16 8.34 -4.38
C CYS A 96 -8.73 9.64 -3.78
N LYS A 97 -7.86 10.63 -3.63
CA LYS A 97 -8.25 12.00 -3.32
C LYS A 97 -8.01 12.86 -4.54
N ARG A 98 -8.94 13.76 -4.83
CA ARG A 98 -8.67 14.81 -5.82
C ARG A 98 -7.77 15.86 -5.17
N CYS A 99 -6.55 16.01 -5.68
CA CYS A 99 -5.55 16.93 -5.16
C CYS A 99 -4.97 17.77 -6.30
N GLY A 100 -4.30 18.87 -5.95
CA GLY A 100 -3.69 19.75 -6.93
C GLY A 100 -2.64 20.67 -6.36
N PHE A 101 -1.86 21.25 -7.27
CA PHE A 101 -1.04 22.43 -7.00
C PHE A 101 -1.77 23.68 -7.50
N TYR A 102 -1.65 24.74 -6.73
CA TYR A 102 -2.31 26.01 -6.98
C TYR A 102 -1.36 27.15 -6.70
N GLU A 103 -1.59 28.28 -7.35
CA GLU A 103 -0.90 29.54 -7.09
C GLU A 103 -1.90 30.54 -6.50
N GLU A 104 -1.64 30.99 -5.28
CA GLU A 104 -2.50 31.93 -4.58
C GLU A 104 -2.40 33.33 -5.18
N ASN A 105 -3.55 33.89 -5.54
CA ASN A 105 -3.67 35.23 -6.10
C ASN A 105 -4.38 36.17 -5.12
N SER A 106 -3.80 37.34 -4.89
CA SER A 106 -4.39 38.31 -3.93
C SER A 106 -5.59 39.08 -4.48
N PHE A 107 -5.77 39.14 -5.80
CA PHE A 107 -6.75 40.04 -6.45
C PHE A 107 -7.77 39.32 -7.35
N VAL A 108 -7.49 38.09 -7.73
CA VAL A 108 -8.31 37.25 -8.63
C VAL A 108 -8.42 35.85 -8.04
N SER A 109 -9.17 34.95 -8.69
CA SER A 109 -9.16 33.54 -8.31
C SER A 109 -7.77 32.96 -8.40
N ASP A 110 -7.45 32.05 -7.48
CA ASP A 110 -6.20 31.28 -7.49
C ASP A 110 -6.06 30.51 -8.81
N ASP A 111 -4.84 30.50 -9.35
CA ASP A 111 -4.54 29.75 -10.56
C ASP A 111 -4.31 28.28 -10.22
N VAL A 112 -4.71 27.41 -11.14
CA VAL A 112 -4.61 25.96 -10.98
C VAL A 112 -3.52 25.44 -11.91
N TYR A 113 -2.41 24.97 -11.35
CA TYR A 113 -1.39 24.28 -12.14
C TYR A 113 -1.95 22.97 -12.70
N GLU A 114 -2.49 22.14 -11.80
CA GLU A 114 -3.20 20.92 -12.16
C GLU A 114 -3.99 20.36 -10.97
N GLU A 115 -5.17 19.82 -11.24
CA GLU A 115 -5.88 18.90 -10.34
C GLU A 115 -5.88 17.48 -10.94
N TRP A 116 -5.63 16.47 -10.11
CA TRP A 116 -5.68 15.07 -10.50
C TRP A 116 -6.21 14.17 -9.39
N GLU A 117 -6.53 12.92 -9.74
CA GLU A 117 -6.83 11.88 -8.75
C GLU A 117 -5.52 11.32 -8.22
N PHE A 118 -5.22 11.58 -6.95
CA PHE A 118 -4.03 11.11 -6.27
C PHE A 118 -4.36 9.84 -5.46
N CYS A 119 -3.77 8.72 -5.86
CA CYS A 119 -4.12 7.40 -5.38
C CYS A 119 -2.93 6.73 -4.69
N HIS A 120 -3.22 5.88 -3.70
CA HIS A 120 -2.20 5.00 -3.10
C HIS A 120 -1.55 4.07 -4.14
N SER A 121 -2.27 3.71 -5.20
CA SER A 121 -1.77 2.85 -6.29
C SER A 121 -0.76 3.53 -7.23
N ASP A 122 -0.61 4.85 -7.15
CA ASP A 122 0.28 5.59 -8.05
C ASP A 122 1.76 5.40 -7.68
N PHE A 123 2.03 4.97 -6.44
CA PHE A 123 3.35 4.66 -5.93
C PHE A 123 3.78 3.26 -6.35
N THR A 124 4.22 3.13 -7.60
CA THR A 124 4.65 1.85 -8.17
C THR A 124 6.13 1.57 -8.01
N GLU A 125 6.94 2.59 -7.71
CA GLU A 125 8.37 2.44 -7.52
C GLU A 125 8.70 1.73 -6.20
N PRO A 126 9.74 0.88 -6.15
CA PRO A 126 10.05 0.07 -4.97
C PRO A 126 10.51 0.89 -3.77
N ASP A 127 10.99 2.11 -3.99
CA ASP A 127 11.34 3.10 -2.98
C ASP A 127 10.13 3.96 -2.54
N GLY A 128 8.96 3.71 -3.11
CA GLY A 128 7.73 4.42 -2.78
C GLY A 128 7.67 5.80 -3.37
N LYS A 129 8.35 6.04 -4.49
CA LYS A 129 8.28 7.29 -5.24
C LYS A 129 7.14 7.31 -6.24
N TYR A 130 6.62 8.51 -6.43
CA TYR A 130 5.66 8.81 -7.48
C TYR A 130 6.01 10.17 -8.08
N ILE A 131 6.29 10.20 -9.38
CA ILE A 131 6.60 11.43 -10.11
C ILE A 131 5.34 11.91 -10.84
N ARG A 132 4.88 13.12 -10.50
CA ARG A 132 3.84 13.84 -11.23
C ARG A 132 4.49 14.93 -12.06
N PHE A 133 4.37 14.80 -13.38
CA PHE A 133 4.86 15.79 -14.32
C PHE A 133 3.70 16.40 -15.10
N LYS A 134 3.69 17.72 -15.19
CA LYS A 134 2.80 18.50 -16.05
C LYS A 134 3.63 19.37 -16.97
N GLU A 135 3.51 19.14 -18.27
CA GLU A 135 4.28 19.86 -19.28
C GLU A 135 4.14 21.38 -19.08
N LYS A 136 5.29 22.07 -18.99
CA LYS A 136 5.42 23.52 -18.82
C LYS A 136 4.85 24.10 -17.52
N GLU A 137 4.34 23.28 -16.61
CA GLU A 137 3.81 23.75 -15.33
C GLU A 137 4.73 23.34 -14.18
N PHE A 138 4.92 22.04 -13.96
CA PHE A 138 5.76 21.56 -12.85
C PHE A 138 6.26 20.13 -13.04
N ASN A 139 7.26 19.77 -12.23
CA ASN A 139 7.73 18.42 -11.98
C ASN A 139 7.83 18.18 -10.47
N ALA A 140 7.04 17.25 -9.94
CA ALA A 140 6.98 16.96 -8.52
C ALA A 140 7.23 15.48 -8.25
N THR A 141 8.01 15.18 -7.22
CA THR A 141 8.21 13.82 -6.72
C THR A 141 7.61 13.71 -5.33
N PHE A 142 6.72 12.75 -5.15
CA PHE A 142 6.10 12.40 -3.89
C PHE A 142 6.70 11.12 -3.35
N LEU A 143 6.74 11.00 -2.02
CA LEU A 143 7.25 9.81 -1.33
C LEU A 143 6.19 9.23 -0.40
N CYS A 144 6.02 7.92 -0.46
CA CYS A 144 5.15 7.15 0.41
C CYS A 144 5.75 5.77 0.72
N SER A 145 6.48 5.68 1.83
CA SER A 145 7.14 4.44 2.25
C SER A 145 6.19 3.30 2.60
N LYS A 146 4.95 3.62 2.97
CA LYS A 146 3.89 2.65 3.28
C LYS A 146 3.02 2.28 2.08
N CYS A 147 3.18 2.97 0.94
CA CYS A 147 2.40 2.67 -0.26
C CYS A 147 2.96 1.48 -1.04
N VAL A 148 4.24 1.16 -0.83
CA VAL A 148 4.89 -0.02 -1.42
C VAL A 148 4.46 -1.27 -0.66
N PRO A 149 4.01 -2.34 -1.34
CA PRO A 149 3.74 -3.61 -0.70
C PRO A 149 5.01 -4.13 0.00
N SER A 150 5.05 -4.09 1.33
CA SER A 150 6.19 -4.66 2.05
C SER A 150 6.15 -6.19 1.91
N ALA A 151 7.26 -6.79 1.46
CA ALA A 151 7.39 -8.25 1.42
C ALA A 151 7.17 -8.89 2.81
N ASN A 152 7.39 -8.12 3.88
CA ASN A 152 7.22 -8.55 5.27
C ASN A 152 5.76 -8.70 5.71
N GLU A 153 4.83 -7.88 5.22
CA GLU A 153 3.41 -8.07 5.54
C GLU A 153 2.87 -9.37 4.92
N SER A 154 3.35 -9.74 3.73
CA SER A 154 3.04 -11.04 3.11
C SER A 154 3.69 -12.20 3.87
N LEU A 155 4.93 -12.01 4.36
CA LEU A 155 5.66 -13.03 5.10
C LEU A 155 5.13 -13.26 6.52
N VAL A 156 4.45 -12.31 7.17
CA VAL A 156 3.81 -12.56 8.47
C VAL A 156 2.63 -13.53 8.31
N TYR A 157 1.79 -13.35 7.29
CA TYR A 157 0.70 -14.29 6.99
C TYR A 157 1.24 -15.66 6.52
N ILE A 158 2.29 -15.68 5.70
CA ILE A 158 2.92 -16.92 5.24
C ILE A 158 3.66 -17.61 6.39
N ARG A 159 4.38 -16.88 7.26
CA ARG A 159 5.07 -17.45 8.43
C ARG A 159 4.11 -17.89 9.51
N LEU A 160 3.02 -17.17 9.81
CA LEU A 160 1.97 -17.69 10.70
C LEU A 160 1.33 -18.94 10.09
N GLY A 161 1.01 -18.92 8.79
CA GLY A 161 0.48 -20.08 8.08
C GLY A 161 1.42 -21.29 8.08
N LEU A 162 2.73 -21.08 7.89
CA LEU A 162 3.75 -22.13 7.94
C LEU A 162 4.10 -22.58 9.36
N PHE A 163 4.15 -21.70 10.36
CA PHE A 163 4.37 -22.07 11.76
C PHE A 163 3.26 -23.01 12.25
N ILE A 164 2.02 -22.68 11.90
CA ILE A 164 0.86 -23.52 12.19
C ILE A 164 0.94 -24.85 11.44
N ARG A 165 1.41 -24.86 10.18
CA ARG A 165 1.56 -26.08 9.38
C ARG A 165 2.72 -26.97 9.86
N ALA A 166 3.80 -26.39 10.40
CA ALA A 166 4.99 -27.11 10.88
C ALA A 166 4.77 -27.73 12.28
N GLU A 167 4.14 -27.02 13.22
CA GLU A 167 3.77 -27.58 14.53
C GLU A 167 2.77 -28.75 14.41
N PHE A 168 1.93 -28.72 13.38
CA PHE A 168 1.01 -29.82 13.08
C PHE A 168 1.72 -31.06 12.50
N PHE A 169 2.84 -30.87 11.79
CA PHE A 169 3.63 -31.97 11.22
C PHE A 169 4.63 -32.55 12.23
N VAL A 170 5.16 -31.73 13.15
CA VAL A 170 6.15 -32.16 14.16
C VAL A 170 5.54 -33.02 15.27
N ARG A 171 4.21 -33.07 15.42
CA ARG A 171 3.55 -33.94 16.41
C ARG A 171 2.88 -35.19 15.83
N VAL A 172 3.23 -35.58 14.60
CA VAL A 172 2.86 -36.87 13.99
C VAL A 172 4.13 -37.66 13.66
N TYR A 173 4.95 -37.94 14.67
CA TYR A 173 5.88 -39.05 14.60
C TYR A 173 5.81 -39.79 15.94
N ASN A 174 5.00 -40.85 15.95
CA ASN A 174 4.92 -41.79 17.06
C ASN A 174 5.94 -42.91 16.79
N PRO A 175 7.00 -43.08 17.60
CA PRO A 175 8.10 -44.00 17.30
C PRO A 175 7.78 -45.49 17.50
N GLU A 176 6.51 -45.87 17.75
CA GLU A 176 6.11 -47.24 18.07
C GLU A 176 5.29 -47.98 16.98
N GLU A 177 5.18 -47.46 15.75
CA GLU A 177 4.41 -48.12 14.68
C GLU A 177 5.29 -48.76 13.58
N PRO A 178 5.01 -50.01 13.10
CA PRO A 178 5.88 -50.72 12.15
C PRO A 178 5.81 -50.19 10.70
N LEU A 179 6.96 -50.29 10.01
CA LEU A 179 7.33 -49.65 8.74
C LEU A 179 6.50 -49.98 7.46
N TRP A 180 5.35 -50.65 7.54
CA TRP A 180 4.61 -51.11 6.34
C TRP A 180 3.22 -50.47 6.15
N MET A 181 2.78 -49.59 7.05
CA MET A 181 1.56 -48.78 6.87
C MET A 181 1.87 -47.33 6.46
N GLN A 182 2.62 -47.14 5.38
CA GLN A 182 3.00 -45.79 4.94
C GLN A 182 2.86 -45.61 3.42
N TRP A 183 1.62 -45.43 2.94
CA TRP A 183 1.32 -44.80 1.64
C TRP A 183 -0.02 -44.07 1.70
N PRO A 184 -0.11 -42.77 1.39
CA PRO A 184 -1.37 -42.16 1.01
C PRO A 184 -1.63 -42.42 -0.48
N GLY A 185 -2.79 -43.01 -0.77
CA GLY A 185 -3.24 -43.31 -2.12
C GLY A 185 -3.29 -42.06 -3.01
N ILE A 186 -2.70 -42.18 -4.20
CA ILE A 186 -2.78 -41.21 -5.29
C ILE A 186 -4.25 -41.11 -5.75
N VAL A 187 -4.82 -39.91 -5.69
CA VAL A 187 -6.12 -39.59 -6.31
C VAL A 187 -5.94 -39.61 -7.83
N ARG A 188 -6.58 -40.57 -8.50
CA ARG A 188 -6.58 -40.73 -9.96
C ARG A 188 -7.88 -40.13 -10.53
N PHE A 189 -7.76 -39.14 -11.44
CA PHE A 189 -8.89 -38.57 -12.19
C PHE A 189 -9.53 -39.62 -13.12
N PRO A 190 -10.85 -39.62 -13.33
CA PRO A 190 -11.48 -40.50 -14.30
C PRO A 190 -11.38 -39.92 -15.72
N SER A 191 -10.73 -40.66 -16.61
CA SER A 191 -10.83 -40.52 -18.06
C SER A 191 -11.95 -41.44 -18.57
N THR A 192 -13.01 -40.85 -19.10
CA THR A 192 -14.04 -41.57 -19.86
C THR A 192 -13.60 -41.67 -21.32
N LEU A 193 -13.75 -42.88 -21.89
CA LEU A 193 -13.22 -43.32 -23.17
C LEU A 193 -14.37 -43.68 -24.13
N MET A 194 -14.07 -43.65 -25.44
CA MET A 194 -14.74 -44.28 -26.59
C MET A 194 -15.65 -43.34 -27.41
N SER A 195 -15.47 -43.14 -28.73
CA SER A 195 -15.38 -44.10 -29.87
C SER A 195 -14.63 -43.52 -31.09
N ARG A 196 -13.67 -44.23 -31.72
CA ARG A 196 -13.73 -45.06 -32.97
C ARG A 196 -14.02 -44.31 -34.31
N THR A 197 -13.01 -44.30 -35.19
CA THR A 197 -12.89 -44.50 -36.68
C THR A 197 -11.57 -43.84 -37.09
N ASP A 198 -10.59 -44.44 -37.79
CA ASP A 198 -10.51 -45.58 -38.71
C ASP A 198 -9.30 -46.47 -38.44
#